data_AF-A0A0B1RU18-F1
#
_entry.id   AF-A0A0B1RU18-F1
#
_cell.length_a   1.000
_cell.length_b   1.000
_cell.length_c   1.000
_cell.angle_alpha   90.00
_cell.angle_beta   90.00
_cell.angle_gamma   90.00
#
_symmetry.space_group_name_H-M   'P 1'
#
loop_
_entity.id
_entity.type
_entity.pdbx_description
1 polymer ?
#
loop_
_entity_poly.entity_id
_entity_poly.type
_entity_poly.pdbx_seq_one_letter_code
_entity_poly.pdbx_strand_id
1 'polypeptide(L)'
;YPLDVSASKEAAALVDVSDCGKVSDLKASVLGPDSRPRDCTVRESSPNQYEIRWPTDMAGHYKADIFINGKKAGDPVDVYARKSGHREDVKLMGESEVIK
;
A
#
# COMPACT_ATOMS: atom_id res chain seq x y z
N TYR A 1 7.71 12.70 -4.72
CA TYR A 1 7.04 13.17 -3.49
C TYR A 1 6.59 11.93 -2.74
N PRO A 2 7.07 11.68 -1.50
CA PRO A 2 6.61 10.53 -0.72
C PRO A 2 5.15 10.71 -0.32
N LEU A 3 4.35 9.65 -0.42
CA LEU A 3 2.99 9.60 0.11
C LEU A 3 3.06 9.58 1.64
N ASP A 4 2.55 10.63 2.29
CA ASP A 4 2.50 10.74 3.75
C ASP A 4 1.25 10.06 4.27
N VAL A 5 1.42 9.02 5.09
CA VAL A 5 0.33 8.22 5.65
C VAL A 5 0.50 8.09 7.17
N SER A 6 -0.60 8.10 7.90
CA SER A 6 -0.59 7.88 9.36
C SER A 6 -0.45 6.39 9.66
N ALA A 7 0.46 6.02 10.56
CA ALA A 7 0.52 4.66 11.11
C ALA A 7 -0.80 4.29 11.84
N SER A 8 -1.19 3.02 11.81
CA SER A 8 -2.48 2.45 12.28
C SER A 8 -3.67 2.60 11.33
N LYS A 9 -3.42 2.94 10.05
CA LYS A 9 -4.41 2.85 8.96
C LYS A 9 -3.86 1.93 7.87
N GLU A 10 -4.44 2.00 6.69
CA GLU A 10 -3.93 1.40 5.47
C GLU A 10 -3.23 2.48 4.63
N ALA A 11 -2.05 2.17 4.11
CA ALA A 11 -1.45 2.95 3.03
C ALA A 11 -1.96 2.41 1.70
N ALA A 12 -2.16 3.32 0.74
CA ALA A 12 -2.45 2.96 -0.64
C ALA A 12 -1.42 3.64 -1.55
N ALA A 13 -0.87 2.87 -2.50
CA ALA A 13 -0.06 3.38 -3.59
C ALA A 13 -0.73 3.06 -4.92
N LEU A 14 -0.78 4.06 -5.80
CA LEU A 14 -1.25 3.90 -7.16
C LEU A 14 -0.04 3.65 -8.06
N VAL A 15 -0.11 2.56 -8.81
CA VAL A 15 0.89 2.15 -9.78
C VAL A 15 0.26 2.25 -11.16
N ASP A 16 0.77 3.19 -11.95
CA ASP A 16 0.45 3.26 -13.36
C ASP A 16 1.42 2.34 -14.13
N VAL A 17 0.86 1.44 -14.92
CA VAL A 17 1.61 0.48 -15.73
C VAL A 17 1.42 0.73 -17.22
N SER A 18 0.91 1.90 -17.60
CA SER A 18 0.68 2.27 -19.01
C SER A 18 1.97 2.25 -19.83
N ASP A 19 3.10 2.57 -19.19
CA ASP A 19 4.44 2.55 -19.79
C ASP A 19 5.11 1.15 -19.74
N CYS A 20 4.61 0.25 -18.89
CA CYS A 20 5.18 -1.10 -18.70
C CYS A 20 4.72 -2.11 -19.78
N GLY A 21 3.84 -1.72 -20.71
CA GLY A 21 3.33 -2.57 -21.78
C GLY A 21 2.30 -3.59 -21.28
N LYS A 22 2.32 -4.82 -21.81
CA LYS A 22 1.28 -5.83 -21.53
C LYS A 22 1.46 -6.43 -20.12
N VAL A 23 0.60 -6.03 -19.19
CA VAL A 23 0.51 -6.61 -17.84
C VAL A 23 -0.41 -7.83 -17.86
N SER A 24 0.12 -8.99 -17.45
CA SER A 24 -0.64 -10.24 -17.33
C SER A 24 -0.76 -10.72 -15.88
N ASP A 25 0.23 -10.40 -15.05
CA ASP A 25 0.25 -10.67 -13.62
C ASP A 25 0.95 -9.49 -12.93
N LEU A 26 0.32 -8.94 -11.89
CA LEU A 26 0.91 -7.88 -11.08
C LEU A 26 0.93 -8.29 -9.61
N LYS A 27 2.12 -8.28 -9.03
CA LYS A 27 2.36 -8.58 -7.62
C LYS A 27 3.08 -7.42 -6.98
N ALA A 28 2.83 -7.25 -5.69
CA ALA A 28 3.52 -6.28 -4.87
C ALA A 28 4.14 -7.01 -3.67
N SER A 29 5.29 -6.54 -3.22
CA SER A 29 5.91 -6.99 -1.99
C SER A 29 6.25 -5.76 -1.16
N VAL A 30 5.67 -5.66 0.03
CA VAL A 30 5.89 -4.52 0.91
C VAL A 30 6.81 -4.94 2.05
N LEU A 31 7.94 -4.26 2.19
CA LEU A 31 8.85 -4.36 3.32
C LEU A 31 8.56 -3.21 4.30
N GLY A 32 8.36 -3.56 5.57
CA GLY A 32 8.19 -2.57 6.64
C GLY A 32 9.52 -2.09 7.22
N PRO A 33 9.46 -1.10 8.13
CA PRO A 33 10.64 -0.46 8.70
C PRO A 33 11.51 -1.38 9.57
N ASP A 34 10.96 -2.50 10.05
CA ASP A 34 11.69 -3.56 10.77
C ASP A 34 12.31 -4.62 9.83
N SER A 35 12.32 -4.36 8.52
CA SER A 35 12.79 -5.27 7.47
C SER A 35 11.98 -6.57 7.33
N ARG A 36 10.71 -6.60 7.79
CA ARG A 36 9.81 -7.74 7.57
C ARG A 36 8.83 -7.48 6.40
N PRO A 37 8.42 -8.52 5.65
CA PRO A 37 7.37 -8.37 4.66
C PRO A 37 6.00 -8.11 5.33
N ARG A 38 5.15 -7.30 4.69
CA ARG A 38 3.75 -7.04 5.05
C ARG A 38 2.85 -7.61 3.97
N ASP A 39 1.73 -8.16 4.40
CA ASP A 39 0.66 -8.51 3.49
C ASP A 39 0.13 -7.25 2.81
N CYS A 40 0.02 -7.32 1.48
CA CYS A 40 -0.52 -6.26 0.67
C CYS A 40 -1.57 -6.82 -0.27
N THR A 41 -2.60 -6.02 -0.54
CA THR A 41 -3.65 -6.34 -1.51
C THR A 41 -3.43 -5.50 -2.75
N VAL A 42 -3.36 -6.14 -3.90
CA VAL A 42 -3.34 -5.48 -5.20
C VAL A 42 -4.75 -5.53 -5.77
N ARG A 43 -5.28 -4.37 -6.16
CA ARG A 43 -6.56 -4.26 -6.87
C ARG A 43 -6.39 -3.43 -8.12
N GLU A 44 -7.02 -3.84 -9.21
CA GLU A 44 -7.13 -3.00 -10.39
C GLU A 44 -8.14 -1.89 -10.11
N SER A 45 -7.70 -0.63 -10.12
CA SER A 45 -8.56 0.53 -9.89
C SER A 45 -9.06 1.13 -11.20
N SER A 46 -8.26 1.03 -12.26
CA SER A 46 -8.59 1.49 -13.61
C SER A 46 -7.74 0.71 -14.63
N PRO A 47 -8.10 0.74 -15.94
CA PRO A 47 -7.30 0.09 -16.97
C PRO A 47 -5.85 0.62 -16.94
N ASN A 48 -4.87 -0.28 -16.81
CA ASN A 48 -3.45 0.04 -16.61
C ASN A 48 -3.10 0.77 -15.30
N GLN A 49 -3.98 0.78 -14.30
CA GLN A 49 -3.72 1.38 -13.00
C GLN A 49 -4.13 0.45 -11.86
N TYR A 50 -3.13 0.10 -11.06
CA TYR A 50 -3.29 -0.81 -9.93
C TYR A 50 -3.11 -0.05 -8.63
N GLU A 51 -4.02 -0.30 -7.70
CA GLU A 51 -3.95 0.21 -6.34
C GLU A 51 -3.45 -0.89 -5.42
N ILE A 52 -2.38 -0.59 -4.69
CA ILE A 52 -1.76 -1.51 -3.76
C ILE A 52 -2.00 -0.98 -2.37
N ARG A 53 -2.65 -1.77 -1.53
CA ARG A 53 -2.97 -1.42 -0.14
C ARG A 53 -2.23 -2.31 0.84
N TRP A 54 -1.72 -1.75 1.92
CA TRP A 54 -1.07 -2.51 2.99
C TRP A 54 -1.24 -1.83 4.35
N PRO A 55 -1.19 -2.61 5.44
CA PRO A 55 -1.29 -2.06 6.79
C PRO A 55 0.00 -1.33 7.17
N THR A 56 -0.16 -0.19 7.84
CA THR A 56 0.95 0.63 8.38
C THR A 56 1.04 0.47 9.90
N ASP A 57 1.27 -0.77 10.35
CA ASP A 57 1.26 -1.12 11.78
C ASP A 57 2.35 -0.41 12.60
N MET A 58 3.42 0.05 11.94
CA MET A 58 4.57 0.67 12.56
C MET A 58 4.88 1.99 11.86
N ALA A 59 5.24 3.02 12.62
CA ALA A 59 5.77 4.23 12.01
C ALA A 59 7.19 3.99 11.47
N GLY A 60 7.47 4.47 10.26
CA GLY A 60 8.76 4.35 9.61
C GLY A 60 8.66 4.24 8.10
N HIS A 61 9.78 3.90 7.47
CA HIS A 61 9.87 3.72 6.03
C HIS A 61 9.39 2.33 5.61
N TYR A 62 8.44 2.30 4.69
CA TYR A 62 7.99 1.14 3.98
C TYR A 62 8.51 1.19 2.54
N LYS A 63 8.88 0.03 2.01
CA LYS A 63 9.31 -0.13 0.63
C LYS A 63 8.40 -1.12 -0.07
N ALA A 64 7.70 -0.67 -1.10
CA ALA A 64 6.85 -1.53 -1.91
C ALA A 64 7.52 -1.80 -3.26
N ASP A 65 8.00 -3.03 -3.43
CA ASP A 65 8.54 -3.54 -4.69
C ASP A 65 7.42 -4.09 -5.57
N ILE A 66 7.31 -3.58 -6.79
CA ILE A 66 6.30 -4.01 -7.75
C ILE A 66 6.90 -5.02 -8.70
N PHE A 67 6.19 -6.12 -8.96
CA PHE A 67 6.58 -7.16 -9.89
C PHE A 67 5.50 -7.33 -10.95
N ILE A 68 5.85 -7.09 -12.21
CA ILE A 68 4.99 -7.27 -13.37
C ILE A 68 5.49 -8.47 -14.15
N ASN A 69 4.63 -9.46 -14.39
CA ASN A 69 4.97 -10.70 -15.09
C ASN A 69 6.20 -11.41 -14.50
N GLY A 70 6.37 -11.35 -13.16
CA GLY A 70 7.51 -11.91 -12.44
C GLY A 70 8.81 -11.11 -12.51
N LYS A 71 8.82 -9.93 -13.15
CA LYS A 71 9.97 -9.01 -13.19
C LYS A 71 9.71 -7.77 -12.37
N LYS A 72 10.73 -7.28 -11.65
CA LYS A 72 10.63 -6.02 -10.91
C LYS A 72 10.35 -4.87 -11.88
N ALA A 73 9.25 -4.16 -11.63
CA ALA A 73 8.81 -3.02 -12.41
C ALA A 73 9.39 -1.75 -11.77
N GLY A 74 10.48 -1.25 -12.37
CA GLY A 74 11.08 0.02 -11.99
C GLY A 74 11.57 0.11 -10.55
N ASP A 75 11.55 1.34 -10.04
CA ASP A 75 11.98 1.68 -8.69
C ASP A 75 10.92 1.31 -7.65
N PRO A 76 11.34 0.91 -6.43
CA PRO A 76 10.41 0.66 -5.34
C PRO A 76 9.65 1.93 -4.95
N VAL A 77 8.41 1.76 -4.51
CA VAL A 77 7.62 2.85 -3.95
C VAL A 77 7.98 2.99 -2.47
N ASP A 78 8.66 4.08 -2.12
CA ASP A 78 8.95 4.43 -0.73
C ASP A 78 7.76 5.18 -0.10
N VAL A 79 7.22 4.64 0.99
CA VAL A 79 6.13 5.25 1.76
C VAL A 79 6.59 5.47 3.19
N TYR A 80 6.38 6.68 3.70
CA TYR A 80 6.76 7.01 5.08
C TYR A 80 5.51 7.10 5.96
N ALA A 81 5.39 6.18 6.91
CA ALA A 81 4.34 6.19 7.91
C ALA A 81 4.77 7.04 9.10
N ARG A 82 4.09 8.16 9.37
CA ARG A 82 4.35 8.97 10.56
C ARG A 82 3.73 8.33 11.79
N LYS A 83 4.37 8.49 12.96
CA LYS A 83 3.74 8.14 14.24
C LYS A 83 2.46 8.97 14.38
N SER A 84 1.29 8.33 14.38
CA SER A 84 0.09 9.04 14.80
C SER A 84 0.18 9.24 16.31
N GLY A 85 0.56 10.46 16.70
CA GLY A 85 0.57 10.91 18.09
C GLY A 85 -0.76 11.54 18.51
N HIS A 86 -1.84 11.35 17.76
CA HIS A 86 -3.13 11.98 18.04
C HIS A 86 -4.14 10.96 18.57
N ARG A 87 -4.67 11.27 19.76
CA ARG A 87 -5.71 10.56 20.53
C ARG A 87 -7.05 10.38 19.78
N GLU A 88 -7.09 10.75 18.50
CA GLU A 88 -8.29 10.88 17.65
C GLU A 88 -8.30 9.90 16.46
N ASP A 89 -7.19 9.19 16.19
CA ASP A 89 -7.10 8.19 15.10
C ASP A 89 -7.64 6.80 15.47
N VAL A 90 -8.20 6.62 16.67
CA VAL A 90 -8.98 5.41 17.01
C VAL A 90 -10.40 5.60 16.50
N LYS A 91 -10.57 5.69 15.17
CA LYS A 91 -11.87 5.42 14.56
C LYS A 91 -11.89 3.93 14.24
N LEU A 92 -12.34 3.15 15.22
CA LEU A 92 -12.74 1.75 15.03
C LEU A 92 -13.68 1.70 13.82
N MET A 93 -13.17 1.32 12.65
CA MET A 93 -13.99 1.00 11.49
C MET A 93 -14.50 -0.44 11.69
N GLY A 94 -15.33 -0.61 12.72
CA GLY A 94 -16.27 -1.71 12.79
C GLY A 94 -17.52 -1.24 12.06
N GLU A 95 -17.67 -1.65 10.80
CA GLU A 95 -18.99 -1.64 10.17
C GLU A 95 -19.83 -2.70 10.88
N SER A 96 -20.74 -2.27 11.74
CA SER A 96 -21.91 -3.04 12.11
C SER A 96 -23.12 -2.12 12.04
N GLU A 97 -23.64 -1.96 10.83
CA GLU A 97 -24.99 -1.43 10.65
C GLU A 97 -25.97 -2.56 10.97
N VAL A 98 -26.48 -2.56 12.20
CA VAL A 98 -27.65 -3.35 12.60
C VAL A 98 -28.87 -2.71 11.95
N ILE A 99 -29.45 -3.49 11.05
CA ILE A 99 -30.76 -3.30 10.40
C ILE A 99 -31.81 -2.91 11.44
N LYS A 100 -32.58 -1.85 11.16
CA LYS A 100 -33.82 -1.53 11.88
C LYS A 100 -35.03 -2.09 11.14
#